data_AF-A0A8T2UAG6-F1
#
_entry.id   AF-A0A8T2UAG6-F1
#
_cell.length_a   1.000
_cell.length_b   1.000
_cell.length_c   1.000
_cell.angle_alpha   90.00
_cell.angle_beta   90.00
_cell.angle_gamma   90.00
#
_symmetry.space_group_name_H-M   'P 1'
#
loop_
_entity.id
_entity.type
_entity.pdbx_description
1 polymer ?
#
loop_
_entity_poly.entity_id
_entity_poly.type
_entity_poly.pdbx_seq_one_letter_code
_entity_poly.pdbx_strand_id
1 'polypeptide(L)'
;MIIACCDSRVDPCTVLNLPPGEAFVLRNIGNMVPVYSAQSACSSAASAIEYAVLHLKVKHLVVMGHSRCGAVKALMGIEDDGSNRFSEFIEDWVLILKNASKKVKSIHKVAPFAEQCTACEKEVVNASLWNCLSYPFVREKMASGDLTLHGGYYDFVSNAFESWTLDLSCLNDVDKVQ
;
A
#
# COMPACT_ATOMS: atom_id res chain seq x y z
N MET A 1 2.50 3.58 -12.96
CA MET A 1 3.43 3.13 -11.90
C MET A 1 2.78 2.02 -11.11
N ILE A 2 3.56 1.03 -10.66
CA ILE A 2 3.11 -0.02 -9.75
C ILE A 2 4.01 -0.01 -8.51
N ILE A 3 3.41 -0.03 -7.32
CA ILE A 3 4.07 -0.22 -6.03
C ILE A 3 3.68 -1.62 -5.54
N ALA A 4 4.64 -2.53 -5.45
CA ALA A 4 4.42 -3.94 -5.13
C ALA A 4 5.36 -4.44 -4.02
N CYS A 5 5.10 -5.63 -3.52
CA CYS A 5 5.95 -6.25 -2.49
C CYS A 5 7.24 -6.81 -3.10
N CYS A 6 8.34 -6.84 -2.34
CA CYS A 6 9.58 -7.56 -2.69
C CYS A 6 9.45 -9.09 -2.68
N ASP A 7 8.28 -9.63 -2.30
CA ASP A 7 8.03 -11.07 -2.28
C ASP A 7 8.30 -11.71 -3.65
N SER A 8 9.21 -12.68 -3.72
CA SER A 8 9.66 -13.28 -4.97
C SER A 8 8.58 -14.06 -5.70
N ARG A 9 7.48 -14.43 -5.04
CA ARG A 9 6.33 -15.14 -5.64
C ARG A 9 5.44 -14.21 -6.46
N VAL A 10 5.63 -12.90 -6.33
CA VAL A 10 4.78 -11.89 -6.94
C VAL A 10 5.64 -10.97 -7.79
N ASP A 11 5.55 -11.16 -9.10
CA ASP A 11 6.10 -10.21 -10.07
C ASP A 11 4.94 -9.39 -10.67
N PRO A 12 4.85 -8.07 -10.40
CA PRO A 12 3.69 -7.28 -10.81
C PRO A 12 3.53 -7.20 -12.33
N CYS A 13 4.62 -7.19 -13.10
CA CYS A 13 4.55 -7.17 -14.56
C CYS A 13 4.00 -8.49 -15.10
N THR A 14 4.44 -9.63 -14.58
CA THR A 14 3.92 -10.94 -14.94
C THR A 14 2.44 -11.07 -14.56
N VAL A 15 2.07 -10.69 -13.33
CA VAL A 15 0.68 -10.79 -12.83
C VAL A 15 -0.28 -9.95 -13.68
N LEU A 16 0.13 -8.76 -14.10
CA LEU A 16 -0.69 -7.86 -14.93
C LEU A 16 -0.45 -8.03 -16.43
N ASN A 17 0.36 -9.02 -16.84
CA ASN A 17 0.72 -9.29 -18.23
C ASN A 17 1.25 -8.03 -18.98
N LEU A 18 2.16 -7.30 -18.33
CA LEU A 18 2.76 -6.06 -18.84
C LEU A 18 4.13 -6.35 -19.47
N PRO A 19 4.37 -5.93 -20.73
CA PRO A 19 5.67 -6.07 -21.36
C PRO A 19 6.70 -5.10 -20.76
N PRO A 20 8.01 -5.35 -20.96
CA PRO A 20 9.07 -4.46 -20.51
C PRO A 20 8.86 -3.02 -21.02
N GLY A 21 9.00 -2.05 -20.13
CA GLY A 21 8.84 -0.62 -20.45
C GLY A 21 7.45 -0.04 -20.19
N GLU A 22 6.39 -0.86 -20.07
CA GLU A 22 5.01 -0.39 -19.82
C GLU A 22 4.78 0.03 -18.36
N ALA A 23 5.55 -0.55 -17.43
CA ALA A 23 5.42 -0.26 -16.00
C ALA A 23 6.70 0.33 -15.41
N PHE A 24 6.57 1.50 -14.80
CA PHE A 24 7.52 1.97 -13.80
C PHE A 24 7.19 1.31 -12.46
N VAL A 25 8.08 0.47 -11.93
CA VAL A 25 7.80 -0.40 -10.78
C VAL A 25 8.70 -0.05 -9.60
N LEU A 26 8.08 0.17 -8.44
CA LEU A 26 8.74 0.20 -7.14
C LEU A 26 8.39 -1.09 -6.39
N ARG A 27 9.39 -1.76 -5.82
CA ARG A 27 9.17 -2.90 -4.92
C ARG A 27 9.78 -2.61 -3.56
N ASN A 28 8.99 -2.77 -2.50
CA ASN A 28 9.45 -2.66 -1.12
C ASN A 28 8.81 -3.73 -0.22
N ILE A 29 9.18 -3.79 1.05
CA ILE A 29 8.66 -4.80 1.97
C ILE A 29 7.18 -4.48 2.27
N GLY A 30 6.25 -5.28 1.74
CA GLY A 30 4.80 -5.13 2.01
C GLY A 30 4.08 -4.04 1.24
N ASN A 31 4.62 -3.57 0.09
CA ASN A 31 3.99 -2.58 -0.80
C ASN A 31 3.48 -1.33 -0.06
N MET A 32 4.25 -0.88 0.93
CA MET A 32 3.84 0.18 1.84
C MET A 32 4.31 1.53 1.33
N VAL A 33 3.44 2.53 1.45
CA VAL A 33 3.75 3.93 1.13
C VAL A 33 3.78 4.73 2.42
N PRO A 34 4.87 5.45 2.76
CA PRO A 34 4.88 6.33 3.91
C PRO A 34 4.01 7.58 3.68
N VAL A 35 3.53 8.19 4.76
CA VAL A 35 2.86 9.50 4.69
C VAL A 35 3.86 10.56 4.24
N TYR A 36 3.40 11.48 3.39
CA TYR A 36 4.16 12.66 3.00
C TYR A 36 4.57 13.49 4.22
N SER A 37 5.87 13.62 4.41
CA SER A 37 6.50 14.39 5.50
C SER A 37 7.90 14.85 5.09
N ALA A 38 8.45 15.85 5.79
CA ALA A 38 9.83 16.27 5.58
C ALA A 38 10.83 15.11 5.80
N GLN A 39 10.54 14.20 6.74
CA GLN A 39 11.32 12.98 6.98
C GLN A 39 11.15 11.93 5.86
N SER A 40 10.00 11.90 5.17
CA SER A 40 9.79 11.02 4.01
C SER A 40 10.57 11.43 2.76
N ALA A 41 11.17 12.62 2.72
CA ALA A 41 11.89 13.14 1.55
C ALA A 41 13.08 12.27 1.13
N CYS A 42 13.68 11.52 2.07
CA CYS A 42 14.75 10.56 1.79
C CYS A 42 14.26 9.12 1.54
N SER A 43 12.94 8.90 1.42
CA SER A 43 12.39 7.58 1.12
C SER A 43 12.43 7.29 -0.38
N SER A 44 12.92 6.09 -0.75
CA SER A 44 12.85 5.60 -2.13
C SER A 44 11.41 5.60 -2.67
N ALA A 45 10.41 5.40 -1.80
CA ALA A 45 9.00 5.44 -2.20
C ALA A 45 8.55 6.85 -2.58
N ALA A 46 8.91 7.86 -1.78
CA ALA A 46 8.57 9.25 -2.05
C ALA A 46 9.20 9.72 -3.37
N SER A 47 10.50 9.47 -3.57
CA SER A 47 11.20 9.85 -4.79
C SER A 47 10.64 9.15 -6.04
N ALA A 48 10.30 7.85 -5.93
CA ALA A 48 9.73 7.11 -7.05
C ALA A 48 8.33 7.61 -7.42
N ILE A 49 7.49 7.94 -6.42
CA ILE A 49 6.16 8.52 -6.63
C ILE A 49 6.27 9.90 -7.28
N GLU A 50 7.16 10.76 -6.78
CA GLU A 50 7.42 12.09 -7.37
C GLU A 50 7.85 11.97 -8.83
N TYR A 51 8.82 11.10 -9.12
CA TYR A 51 9.32 10.90 -10.48
C TYR A 51 8.25 10.36 -11.43
N ALA A 52 7.50 9.35 -10.99
CA ALA A 52 6.44 8.78 -11.80
C ALA A 52 5.34 9.81 -12.13
N VAL A 53 4.94 10.62 -11.15
CA VAL A 53 3.81 11.55 -11.30
C VAL A 53 4.22 12.83 -12.00
N LEU A 54 5.33 13.46 -11.61
CA LEU A 54 5.75 14.76 -12.14
C LEU A 54 6.54 14.66 -13.44
N HIS A 55 7.40 13.66 -13.57
CA HIS A 55 8.33 13.56 -14.70
C HIS A 55 7.85 12.58 -15.77
N LEU A 56 7.44 11.36 -15.38
CA LEU A 56 6.90 10.37 -16.33
C LEU A 56 5.43 10.62 -16.66
N LYS A 57 4.72 11.41 -15.86
CA LYS A 57 3.30 11.76 -16.03
C LYS A 57 2.42 10.51 -16.19
N VAL A 58 2.68 9.50 -15.36
CA VAL A 58 1.90 8.26 -15.38
C VAL A 58 0.42 8.55 -15.16
N LYS A 59 -0.45 7.85 -15.89
CA LYS A 59 -1.91 7.99 -15.76
C LYS A 59 -2.50 7.14 -14.64
N HIS A 60 -1.83 6.05 -14.29
CA HIS A 60 -2.27 5.11 -13.27
C HIS A 60 -1.15 4.87 -12.26
N LEU A 61 -1.49 4.90 -10.97
CA LEU A 61 -0.64 4.40 -9.89
C LEU A 61 -1.39 3.28 -9.16
N VAL A 62 -0.80 2.10 -9.18
CA VAL A 62 -1.37 0.89 -8.57
C VAL A 62 -0.57 0.54 -7.33
N VAL A 63 -1.23 0.37 -6.18
CA VAL A 63 -0.64 -0.31 -5.02
C VAL A 63 -1.14 -1.76 -5.04
N MET A 64 -0.21 -2.70 -5.22
CA MET A 64 -0.51 -4.12 -5.35
C MET A 64 -0.07 -4.89 -4.11
N GLY A 65 -1.05 -5.31 -3.31
CA GLY A 65 -0.89 -6.29 -2.24
C GLY A 65 -0.98 -7.72 -2.75
N HIS A 66 -0.71 -8.68 -1.87
CA HIS A 66 -0.77 -10.09 -2.22
C HIS A 66 -1.04 -11.01 -1.02
N SER A 67 -1.51 -12.23 -1.32
CA SER A 67 -1.74 -13.27 -0.32
C SER A 67 -0.48 -13.68 0.43
N ARG A 68 -0.62 -14.05 1.71
CA ARG A 68 0.45 -14.60 2.57
C ARG A 68 1.68 -13.69 2.62
N CYS A 69 1.45 -12.38 2.74
CA CYS A 69 2.51 -11.38 2.80
C CYS A 69 3.27 -11.45 4.13
N GLY A 70 4.59 -11.70 4.05
CA GLY A 70 5.44 -11.78 5.24
C GLY A 70 5.49 -10.47 6.04
N ALA A 71 5.49 -9.32 5.35
CA ALA A 71 5.49 -8.01 5.98
C ALA A 71 4.20 -7.74 6.77
N VAL A 72 3.06 -8.10 6.20
CA VAL A 72 1.76 -7.95 6.87
C VAL A 72 1.65 -8.91 8.05
N LYS A 73 2.13 -10.15 7.89
CA LYS A 73 2.20 -11.11 9.00
C LYS A 73 3.05 -10.56 10.15
N ALA A 74 4.21 -9.98 9.85
CA ALA A 74 5.07 -9.33 10.84
C ALA A 74 4.36 -8.15 11.52
N LEU A 75 3.73 -7.26 10.74
CA LEU A 75 2.95 -6.13 11.26
C LEU A 75 1.80 -6.55 12.19
N MET A 76 1.09 -7.62 11.84
CA MET A 76 0.00 -8.17 12.64
C MET A 76 0.50 -8.85 13.92
N GLY A 77 1.70 -9.42 13.89
CA GLY A 77 2.35 -10.07 15.03
C GLY A 77 2.95 -9.10 16.06
N ILE A 78 3.12 -7.82 15.74
CA ILE A 78 3.63 -6.83 16.70
C ILE A 78 2.57 -6.56 17.78
N GLU A 79 2.99 -6.69 19.04
CA GLU A 79 2.21 -6.33 20.22
C GLU A 79 2.38 -4.84 20.57
N ASP A 80 1.38 -4.24 21.21
CA ASP A 80 1.36 -2.80 21.53
C ASP A 80 2.18 -2.44 22.79
N ASP A 81 2.68 -3.43 23.52
CA ASP A 81 3.42 -3.27 24.78
C ASP A 81 4.93 -2.99 24.59
N GLY A 82 5.42 -3.06 23.35
CA GLY A 82 6.81 -2.81 22.99
C GLY A 82 7.79 -3.87 23.52
N SER A 83 7.30 -5.03 23.97
CA SER A 83 8.09 -5.97 24.77
C SER A 83 9.00 -6.91 23.96
N ASN A 84 9.03 -6.84 22.62
CA ASN A 84 9.93 -7.64 21.80
C ASN A 84 10.22 -7.01 20.44
N ARG A 85 11.34 -6.29 20.32
CA ARG A 85 11.90 -5.98 19.00
C ARG A 85 12.48 -7.26 18.41
N PHE A 86 11.95 -7.70 17.27
CA PHE A 86 12.46 -8.90 16.58
C PHE A 86 13.35 -8.56 15.37
N SER A 87 13.53 -7.28 15.07
CA SER A 87 14.40 -6.84 13.97
C SER A 87 14.96 -5.44 14.17
N GLU A 88 16.07 -5.16 13.49
CA GLU A 88 16.72 -3.85 13.54
C GLU A 88 15.99 -2.79 12.70
N PHE A 89 15.54 -3.14 11.49
CA PHE A 89 14.95 -2.18 10.53
C PHE A 89 13.53 -2.53 10.07
N ILE A 90 13.18 -3.82 10.04
CA ILE A 90 11.92 -4.29 9.44
C ILE A 90 10.72 -3.83 10.26
N GLU A 91 10.85 -3.85 11.59
CA GLU A 91 9.79 -3.47 12.51
C GLU A 91 9.41 -1.99 12.35
N ASP A 92 10.38 -1.08 12.39
CA ASP A 92 10.14 0.34 12.17
C ASP A 92 9.52 0.59 10.79
N TRP A 93 9.97 -0.17 9.77
CA TRP A 93 9.41 -0.09 8.42
C TRP A 93 7.95 -0.53 8.35
N VAL A 94 7.57 -1.70 8.89
CA VAL A 94 6.18 -2.15 8.80
C VAL A 94 5.25 -1.32 9.69
N LEU A 95 5.76 -0.74 10.78
CA LEU A 95 5.01 0.11 11.70
C LEU A 95 4.57 1.44 11.08
N ILE A 96 5.06 1.84 9.91
CA ILE A 96 4.54 3.02 9.20
C ILE A 96 3.04 2.88 8.88
N LEU A 97 2.53 1.63 8.80
CA LEU A 97 1.11 1.32 8.63
C LEU A 97 0.47 0.68 9.87
N LYS A 98 0.98 0.96 11.08
CA LYS A 98 0.42 0.42 12.35
C LYS A 98 -1.10 0.58 12.47
N ASN A 99 -1.65 1.70 11.97
CA ASN A 99 -3.08 1.99 12.02
C ASN A 99 -3.92 0.98 11.20
N ALA A 100 -3.39 0.44 10.09
CA ALA A 100 -4.04 -0.61 9.31
C ALA A 100 -4.22 -1.88 10.14
N SER A 101 -3.16 -2.34 10.80
CA SER A 101 -3.19 -3.50 11.69
C SER A 101 -4.12 -3.29 12.88
N LYS A 102 -4.08 -2.12 13.53
CA LYS A 102 -5.00 -1.77 14.63
C LYS A 102 -6.46 -1.82 14.21
N LYS A 103 -6.79 -1.22 13.06
CA LYS A 103 -8.15 -1.24 12.49
C LYS A 103 -8.61 -2.67 12.26
N VAL A 104 -7.80 -3.51 11.63
CA VAL A 104 -8.16 -4.91 11.35
C VAL A 104 -8.32 -5.72 12.63
N LYS A 105 -7.40 -5.60 13.60
CA LYS A 105 -7.51 -6.25 14.91
C LYS A 105 -8.80 -5.85 15.65
N SER A 106 -9.26 -4.61 15.51
CA SER A 106 -10.52 -4.15 16.11
C SER A 106 -11.76 -4.73 15.44
N ILE A 107 -11.79 -4.81 14.10
CA ILE A 107 -12.94 -5.30 13.32
C ILE A 107 -13.02 -6.83 13.36
N HIS A 108 -11.88 -7.52 13.27
CA HIS A 108 -11.76 -8.97 13.16
C HIS A 108 -11.26 -9.62 14.46
N LYS A 109 -11.61 -9.05 15.61
CA LYS A 109 -11.07 -9.42 16.93
C LYS A 109 -11.15 -10.92 17.26
N VAL A 110 -12.22 -11.59 16.82
CA VAL A 110 -12.49 -13.01 17.08
C VAL A 110 -12.05 -13.93 15.94
N ALA A 111 -11.61 -13.38 14.81
CA ALA A 111 -11.19 -14.18 13.67
C ALA A 111 -9.81 -14.83 13.94
N PRO A 112 -9.54 -16.02 13.38
CA PRO A 112 -8.21 -16.62 13.39
C PRO A 112 -7.13 -15.65 12.88
N PHE A 113 -5.92 -15.73 13.43
CA PHE A 113 -4.81 -14.84 13.06
C PHE A 113 -4.53 -14.81 11.56
N ALA A 114 -4.65 -15.95 10.88
CA ALA A 114 -4.49 -16.05 9.43
C ALA A 114 -5.53 -15.21 8.66
N GLU A 115 -6.79 -15.23 9.10
CA GLU A 115 -7.86 -14.42 8.49
C GLU A 115 -7.67 -12.93 8.76
N GLN A 116 -7.20 -12.57 9.96
CA GLN A 116 -6.82 -11.19 10.26
C GLN A 116 -5.67 -10.72 9.36
N CYS A 117 -4.68 -11.58 9.09
CA CYS A 117 -3.61 -11.25 8.14
C CYS A 117 -4.16 -11.01 6.73
N THR A 118 -5.02 -11.90 6.22
CA THR A 118 -5.65 -11.74 4.89
C THR A 118 -6.44 -10.43 4.80
N ALA A 119 -7.23 -10.08 5.83
CA ALA A 119 -7.93 -8.80 5.88
C ALA A 119 -6.94 -7.62 5.90
N CYS A 120 -5.84 -7.74 6.66
CA CYS A 120 -4.82 -6.70 6.76
C CYS A 120 -4.02 -6.51 5.47
N GLU A 121 -3.84 -7.54 4.64
CA GLU A 121 -3.16 -7.40 3.35
C GLU A 121 -3.90 -6.41 2.43
N LYS A 122 -5.25 -6.46 2.41
CA LYS A 122 -6.07 -5.48 1.70
C LYS A 122 -6.09 -4.12 2.38
N GLU A 123 -6.15 -4.08 3.71
CA GLU A 123 -6.13 -2.80 4.44
C GLU A 123 -4.79 -2.06 4.28
N VAL A 124 -3.66 -2.75 4.18
CA VAL A 124 -2.35 -2.16 3.88
C VAL A 124 -2.31 -1.52 2.50
N VAL A 125 -2.97 -2.12 1.50
CA VAL A 125 -3.16 -1.49 0.18
C VAL A 125 -3.96 -0.19 0.33
N ASN A 126 -5.09 -0.24 1.03
CA ASN A 126 -5.94 0.95 1.25
C ASN A 126 -5.20 2.06 2.00
N ALA A 127 -4.50 1.74 3.09
CA ALA A 127 -3.72 2.70 3.86
C ALA A 127 -2.59 3.32 3.01
N SER A 128 -1.95 2.54 2.15
CA SER A 128 -0.91 3.05 1.24
C SER A 128 -1.49 3.96 0.16
N LEU A 129 -2.70 3.68 -0.34
CA LEU A 129 -3.41 4.58 -1.26
C LEU A 129 -3.77 5.91 -0.58
N TRP A 130 -4.24 5.86 0.67
CA TRP A 130 -4.47 7.07 1.47
C TRP A 130 -3.18 7.85 1.72
N ASN A 131 -2.07 7.17 1.96
CA ASN A 131 -0.78 7.82 2.09
C ASN A 131 -0.33 8.45 0.78
N CYS A 132 -0.59 7.85 -0.39
CA CYS A 132 -0.35 8.50 -1.69
C CYS A 132 -1.10 9.84 -1.80
N LEU A 133 -2.34 9.94 -1.29
CA LEU A 133 -3.12 11.17 -1.29
C LEU A 133 -2.59 12.27 -0.35
N SER A 134 -1.70 11.93 0.57
CA SER A 134 -1.01 12.93 1.40
C SER A 134 0.04 13.72 0.62
N TYR A 135 0.50 13.22 -0.53
CA TYR A 135 1.43 13.92 -1.41
C TYR A 135 0.68 15.01 -2.21
N PRO A 136 1.04 16.30 -2.08
CA PRO A 136 0.29 17.39 -2.71
C PRO A 136 0.15 17.23 -4.23
N PHE A 137 1.23 16.84 -4.91
CA PHE A 137 1.23 16.65 -6.37
C PHE A 137 0.41 15.44 -6.83
N VAL A 138 0.26 14.39 -6.00
CA VAL A 138 -0.64 13.27 -6.30
C VAL A 138 -2.08 13.74 -6.23
N ARG A 139 -2.43 14.44 -5.14
CA ARG A 139 -3.78 14.98 -4.93
C ARG A 139 -4.20 15.93 -6.04
N GLU A 140 -3.31 16.84 -6.43
CA GLU A 140 -3.54 17.78 -7.54
C GLU A 140 -3.82 17.03 -8.85
N LYS A 141 -3.02 16.01 -9.19
CA LYS A 141 -3.19 15.24 -10.43
C LYS A 141 -4.44 14.35 -10.42
N MET A 142 -4.87 13.87 -9.26
CA MET A 142 -6.17 13.20 -9.17
C MET A 142 -7.33 14.18 -9.35
N ALA A 143 -7.26 15.36 -8.72
CA ALA A 143 -8.29 16.39 -8.83
C ALA A 143 -8.44 16.91 -10.28
N SER A 144 -7.36 16.97 -11.05
CA SER A 144 -7.40 17.32 -12.48
C SER A 144 -7.84 16.18 -13.40
N GLY A 145 -8.00 14.95 -12.88
CA GLY A 145 -8.27 13.76 -13.68
C GLY A 145 -7.07 13.23 -14.46
N ASP A 146 -5.87 13.74 -14.22
CA ASP A 146 -4.64 13.31 -14.89
C ASP A 146 -4.05 12.02 -14.32
N LEU A 147 -4.41 11.67 -13.08
CA LEU A 147 -3.92 10.49 -12.37
C LEU A 147 -5.09 9.75 -11.72
N THR A 148 -5.08 8.43 -11.81
CA THR A 148 -6.00 7.55 -11.08
C THR A 148 -5.22 6.61 -10.17
N LEU A 149 -5.69 6.45 -8.92
CA LEU A 149 -5.12 5.52 -7.95
C LEU A 149 -5.94 4.24 -7.89
N HIS A 150 -5.26 3.09 -7.92
CA HIS A 150 -5.88 1.78 -7.87
C HIS A 150 -5.26 0.90 -6.79
N GLY A 151 -6.10 0.18 -6.06
CA GLY A 151 -5.69 -0.96 -5.25
C GLY A 151 -5.76 -2.23 -6.07
N GLY A 152 -4.81 -3.12 -5.86
CA GLY A 152 -4.81 -4.48 -6.39
C GLY A 152 -4.45 -5.47 -5.30
N TYR A 153 -5.05 -6.66 -5.35
CA TYR A 153 -4.73 -7.76 -4.47
C TYR A 153 -4.59 -9.04 -5.29
N TYR A 154 -3.37 -9.59 -5.31
CA TYR A 154 -3.07 -10.85 -5.99
C TYR A 154 -3.01 -12.00 -5.00
N ASP A 155 -3.96 -12.92 -5.09
CA ASP A 155 -3.91 -14.19 -4.37
C ASP A 155 -3.24 -15.24 -5.24
N PHE A 156 -1.95 -15.51 -4.98
CA PHE A 156 -1.20 -16.52 -5.71
C PHE A 156 -1.57 -17.96 -5.29
N VAL A 157 -2.35 -18.14 -4.22
CA VAL A 157 -2.84 -19.46 -3.80
C VAL A 157 -4.03 -19.87 -4.65
N SER A 158 -4.97 -18.95 -4.87
CA SER A 158 -6.14 -19.17 -5.73
C SER A 158 -5.94 -18.74 -7.18
N ASN A 159 -4.80 -18.12 -7.50
CA ASN A 159 -4.50 -17.51 -8.80
C ASN A 159 -5.58 -16.49 -9.22
N ALA A 160 -6.00 -15.65 -8.28
CA ALA A 160 -7.01 -14.63 -8.49
C ALA A 160 -6.42 -13.22 -8.30
N PHE A 161 -6.88 -12.28 -9.12
CA PHE A 161 -6.55 -10.87 -8.98
C PHE A 161 -7.82 -10.05 -8.80
N GLU A 162 -7.86 -9.29 -7.72
CA GLU A 162 -8.93 -8.34 -7.42
C GLU A 162 -8.36 -6.92 -7.51
N SER A 163 -9.14 -5.99 -8.05
CA SER A 163 -8.74 -4.58 -8.14
C SER A 163 -9.88 -3.64 -7.84
N TRP A 164 -9.55 -2.48 -7.29
CA TRP A 164 -10.48 -1.39 -7.03
C TRP A 164 -9.84 -0.04 -7.33
N THR A 165 -10.67 0.96 -7.61
CA THR A 165 -10.22 2.34 -7.86
C THR A 165 -10.58 3.19 -6.66
N LEU A 166 -9.64 4.00 -6.19
CA LEU A 166 -9.92 4.97 -5.13
C LEU A 166 -10.72 6.14 -5.73
N ASP A 167 -11.95 6.32 -5.27
CA ASP A 167 -12.80 7.43 -5.67
C ASP A 167 -12.65 8.59 -4.66
N LEU A 168 -12.32 9.79 -5.15
CA LEU A 168 -12.23 10.99 -4.31
C LEU A 168 -13.59 11.45 -3.79
N SER A 169 -14.70 11.02 -4.38
CA SER A 169 -16.04 11.39 -3.91
C SER A 169 -16.28 11.02 -2.45
N CYS A 170 -15.62 9.95 -1.95
CA CYS A 170 -15.72 9.52 -0.56
C CYS A 170 -15.07 10.47 0.46
N LEU A 171 -14.21 11.40 0.04
CA LEU A 171 -13.62 12.42 0.92
C LEU A 171 -14.62 13.52 1.28
N ASN A 172 -15.50 13.88 0.35
CA ASN A 172 -16.48 14.96 0.54
C ASN A 172 -17.56 14.61 1.58
N ASP A 173 -17.68 13.35 1.96
CA ASP A 173 -18.60 12.90 3.02
C ASP A 173 -17.95 12.88 4.42
N VAL A 174 -16.61 12.81 4.50
CA VAL A 174 -15.90 12.83 5.79
C VAL A 174 -15.84 14.26 6.36
N ASP A 175 -15.74 15.27 5.49
CA ASP A 175 -15.74 16.69 5.89
C ASP A 175 -17.14 17.23 6.26
N LYS A 176 -18.20 16.43 6.09
CA LYS A 176 -19.58 16.78 6.49
C LYS A 176 -19.97 16.24 7.87
N VAL A 177 -19.08 15.53 8.55
CA VAL A 177 -19.31 14.90 9.87
C VAL A 177 -18.43 15.54 10.96
N GLN A 178 -17.80 16.69 10.68
CA GLN A 178 -17.24 17.59 11.70
C GLN A 178 -18.18 18.78 11.93
#